data_AF-A0A2D5BTX6-F1
#
_entry.id   AF-A0A2D5BTX6-F1
#
_cell.length_a   1.000
_cell.length_b   1.000
_cell.length_c   1.000
_cell.angle_alpha   90.00
_cell.angle_beta   90.00
_cell.angle_gamma   90.00
#
_symmetry.space_group_name_H-M   'P 1'
#
loop_
_entity.id
_entity.type
_entity.pdbx_description
1 polymer ?
#
loop_
_entity_poly.entity_id
_entity_poly.type
_entity_poly.pdbx_seq_one_letter_code
_entity_poly.pdbx_strand_id
1 'polypeptide(L)'
;MTTKLHDRYRLLTAGFLDGPRAPVWRERLGSGLDDAVALLAHVLANDLTMAPKDIDGEHLGGFLSTLLPARLAGNEPYRNDIVDLLEDLMSHIGEAEGLSTQWEWTTAIDAGRDAFNRGLADPDRSMLAPPRHEPDRRPAAKIGRNDPCPCGSGNKYKRCCLRLGDG
;
A
#
# COMPACT_ATOMS: atom_id res chain seq x y z
N MET A 1 10.70 -12.32 -8.56
CA MET A 1 11.30 -11.20 -7.78
C MET A 1 10.23 -10.26 -7.23
N THR A 2 9.17 -9.95 -7.99
CA THR A 2 8.03 -9.10 -7.60
C THR A 2 7.33 -9.50 -6.30
N THR A 3 7.15 -10.79 -6.01
CA THR A 3 6.49 -11.25 -4.78
C THR A 3 7.23 -10.84 -3.50
N LYS A 4 8.57 -10.90 -3.49
CA LYS A 4 9.36 -10.50 -2.30
C LYS A 4 9.23 -9.01 -2.00
N LEU A 5 9.15 -8.18 -3.05
CA LEU A 5 9.00 -6.73 -2.89
C LEU A 5 7.61 -6.38 -2.35
N HIS A 6 6.57 -7.03 -2.87
CA HIS A 6 5.20 -6.86 -2.39
C HIS A 6 5.04 -7.27 -0.92
N ASP A 7 5.61 -8.42 -0.54
CA ASP A 7 5.63 -8.87 0.86
C ASP A 7 6.38 -7.89 1.76
N ARG A 8 7.48 -7.28 1.28
CA ARG A 8 8.24 -6.27 2.02
C ARG A 8 7.40 -5.02 2.29
N TYR A 9 6.77 -4.43 1.28
CA TYR A 9 5.91 -3.26 1.46
C TYR A 9 4.67 -3.58 2.32
N ARG A 10 4.11 -4.78 2.19
CA ARG A 10 3.00 -5.24 3.05
C ARG A 10 3.42 -5.28 4.52
N LEU A 11 4.60 -5.79 4.84
CA LEU A 11 5.10 -5.84 6.23
C LEU A 11 5.39 -4.44 6.78
N LEU A 12 6.01 -3.58 5.97
CA LEU A 12 6.31 -2.19 6.35
C LEU A 12 5.04 -1.38 6.61
N THR A 13 4.04 -1.52 5.74
CA THR A 13 2.76 -0.82 5.91
C THR A 13 1.93 -1.37 7.07
N ALA A 14 2.00 -2.67 7.36
CA ALA A 14 1.43 -3.22 8.60
C ALA A 14 2.10 -2.62 9.84
N GLY A 15 3.44 -2.51 9.85
CA GLY A 15 4.19 -1.84 10.91
C GLY A 15 3.77 -0.38 11.10
N PHE A 16 3.48 0.34 10.02
CA PHE A 16 2.96 1.70 10.08
C PHE A 16 1.56 1.75 10.72
N LEU A 17 0.65 0.87 10.32
CA LEU A 17 -0.73 0.79 10.84
C LEU A 17 -0.81 0.36 12.32
N ASP A 18 0.20 -0.37 12.79
CA ASP A 18 0.37 -0.74 14.21
C ASP A 18 1.24 0.27 14.97
N GLY A 19 1.77 1.29 14.28
CA GLY A 19 2.70 2.27 14.81
C GLY A 19 2.04 3.47 15.51
N PRO A 20 2.86 4.35 16.12
CA PRO A 20 2.39 5.46 16.94
C PRO A 20 1.65 6.56 16.17
N ARG A 21 1.87 6.68 14.85
CA ARG A 21 1.15 7.63 13.98
C ARG A 21 -0.24 7.14 13.57
N ALA A 22 -0.52 5.84 13.66
CA ALA A 22 -1.75 5.25 13.16
C ALA A 22 -3.02 5.77 13.86
N PRO A 23 -3.07 6.03 15.19
CA PRO A 23 -4.24 6.61 15.84
C PRO A 23 -4.63 7.98 15.27
N VAL A 24 -3.66 8.85 15.01
CA VAL A 24 -3.88 10.19 14.42
C VAL A 24 -4.51 10.06 13.03
N TRP A 25 -3.98 9.14 12.22
CA TRP A 25 -4.49 8.88 10.89
C TRP A 25 -5.87 8.20 10.90
N ARG A 26 -6.14 7.32 11.87
CA ARG A 26 -7.47 6.69 12.04
C ARG A 26 -8.52 7.71 12.47
N GLU A 27 -8.16 8.70 13.28
CA GLU A 27 -9.05 9.81 13.63
C GLU A 27 -9.37 10.68 12.40
N ARG A 28 -8.35 10.98 11.58
CA ARG A 28 -8.48 11.82 10.38
C ARG A 28 -9.24 11.15 9.24
N LEU A 29 -8.96 9.87 8.97
CA LEU A 29 -9.45 9.15 7.77
C LEU A 29 -10.47 8.04 8.06
N GLY A 30 -10.68 7.69 9.33
CA GLY A 30 -11.57 6.60 9.72
C GLY A 30 -11.20 5.29 9.04
N SER A 31 -12.20 4.63 8.44
CA SER A 31 -12.02 3.39 7.68
C SER A 31 -11.24 3.57 6.37
N GLY A 32 -11.06 4.80 5.90
CA GLY A 32 -10.32 5.08 4.67
C GLY A 32 -8.80 4.94 4.81
N LEU A 33 -8.27 4.84 6.04
CA LEU A 33 -6.83 4.71 6.26
C LEU A 33 -6.26 3.41 5.66
N ASP A 34 -6.90 2.27 5.94
CA ASP A 34 -6.43 0.98 5.47
C ASP A 34 -6.43 0.92 3.93
N ASP A 35 -7.45 1.49 3.28
CA ASP A 35 -7.53 1.59 1.83
C ASP A 35 -6.44 2.52 1.26
N ALA A 36 -6.18 3.65 1.91
CA ALA A 36 -5.13 4.60 1.51
C ALA A 36 -3.73 3.96 1.61
N VAL A 37 -3.44 3.29 2.73
CA VAL A 37 -2.16 2.62 2.95
C VAL A 37 -1.99 1.43 1.99
N ALA A 38 -3.06 0.67 1.74
CA ALA A 38 -3.04 -0.42 0.77
C ALA A 38 -2.77 0.09 -0.67
N LEU A 39 -3.37 1.22 -1.04
CA LEU A 39 -3.08 1.89 -2.31
C LEU A 39 -1.61 2.27 -2.39
N LEU A 40 -1.06 2.98 -1.40
CA LEU A 40 0.34 3.39 -1.39
C LEU A 40 1.30 2.19 -1.48
N ALA A 41 1.05 1.14 -0.69
CA ALA A 41 1.82 -0.11 -0.76
C ALA A 41 1.81 -0.70 -2.17
N HIS A 42 0.64 -0.70 -2.81
CA HIS A 42 0.46 -1.24 -4.13
C HIS A 42 1.23 -0.44 -5.19
N VAL A 43 1.10 0.89 -5.19
CA VAL A 43 1.77 1.76 -6.19
C VAL A 43 3.29 1.69 -5.99
N LEU A 44 3.79 1.72 -4.75
CA LEU A 44 5.22 1.57 -4.48
C LEU A 44 5.76 0.21 -4.94
N ALA A 45 5.04 -0.89 -4.68
CA ALA A 45 5.49 -2.23 -5.03
C ALA A 45 5.36 -2.56 -6.53
N ASN A 46 4.32 -2.09 -7.20
CA ASN A 46 3.97 -2.50 -8.57
C ASN A 46 4.28 -1.46 -9.64
N ASP A 47 4.20 -0.17 -9.32
CA ASP A 47 4.45 0.89 -10.29
C ASP A 47 5.88 1.43 -10.18
N LEU A 48 6.34 1.68 -8.96
CA LEU A 48 7.72 2.11 -8.74
C LEU A 48 8.70 0.93 -8.84
N THR A 49 8.29 -0.26 -8.42
CA THR A 49 9.04 -1.53 -8.53
C THR A 49 10.45 -1.52 -7.90
N MET A 50 10.67 -0.62 -6.94
CA MET A 50 11.95 -0.42 -6.26
C MET A 50 11.87 -0.83 -4.80
N ALA A 51 12.96 -1.34 -4.23
CA ALA A 51 13.05 -1.50 -2.78
C ALA A 51 13.28 -0.13 -2.13
N PRO A 52 12.85 0.07 -0.86
CA PRO A 52 12.98 1.37 -0.20
C PRO A 52 14.38 1.97 -0.29
N LYS A 53 15.43 1.19 -0.02
CA LYS A 53 16.83 1.62 -0.09
C LYS A 53 17.31 2.14 -1.45
N ASP A 54 16.59 1.82 -2.52
CA ASP A 54 16.94 2.16 -3.90
C ASP A 54 16.12 3.36 -4.41
N ILE A 55 15.23 3.92 -3.57
CA ILE A 55 14.41 5.09 -3.89
C ILE A 55 15.21 6.36 -3.54
N ASP A 56 15.36 7.25 -4.52
CA ASP A 56 15.88 8.61 -4.33
C ASP A 56 14.80 9.67 -4.61
N GLY A 57 15.18 10.94 -4.54
CA GLY A 57 14.27 12.07 -4.74
C GLY A 57 13.70 12.18 -6.16
N GLU A 58 14.44 11.78 -7.20
CA GLU A 58 13.96 11.84 -8.59
C GLU A 58 12.83 10.82 -8.80
N HIS A 59 13.01 9.61 -8.27
CA HIS A 59 12.00 8.56 -8.27
C HIS A 59 10.71 9.01 -7.56
N LEU A 60 10.82 9.67 -6.41
CA LEU A 60 9.66 10.22 -5.69
C LEU A 60 8.98 11.36 -6.43
N GLY A 61 9.74 12.22 -7.12
CA GLY A 61 9.19 13.26 -7.98
C GLY A 61 8.37 12.69 -9.14
N GLY A 62 8.88 11.65 -9.81
CA GLY A 62 8.15 10.93 -10.86
C GLY A 62 6.89 10.24 -10.32
N PHE A 63 7.01 9.60 -9.15
CA PHE A 63 5.89 8.96 -8.47
C PHE A 63 4.76 9.94 -8.14
N LEU A 64 5.09 11.10 -7.56
CA LEU A 64 4.11 12.11 -7.16
C LEU A 64 3.48 12.82 -8.36
N SER A 65 4.25 13.11 -9.40
CA SER A 65 3.76 13.82 -10.58
C SER A 65 2.85 12.96 -11.47
N THR A 66 3.10 11.65 -11.54
CA THR A 66 2.49 10.79 -12.57
C THR A 66 1.82 9.55 -11.98
N LEU A 67 2.54 8.75 -11.20
CA LEU A 67 2.06 7.42 -10.78
C LEU A 67 0.93 7.52 -9.76
N LEU A 68 1.11 8.26 -8.66
CA LEU A 68 0.11 8.37 -7.60
C LEU A 68 -1.19 9.04 -8.08
N PRO A 69 -1.18 10.18 -8.80
CA PRO A 69 -2.41 10.81 -9.30
C PRO A 69 -3.23 9.91 -10.23
N ALA A 70 -2.55 9.15 -11.10
CA ALA A 70 -3.20 8.23 -12.05
C ALA A 70 -3.96 7.08 -11.36
N ARG A 71 -3.60 6.79 -10.10
CA ARG A 71 -4.16 5.70 -9.30
C ARG A 71 -5.38 6.13 -8.49
N LEU A 72 -5.65 7.44 -8.39
CA LEU A 72 -6.82 8.00 -7.71
C LEU A 72 -7.99 8.17 -8.69
N ALA A 73 -9.10 7.51 -8.39
CA ALA A 73 -10.40 7.63 -9.06
C ALA A 73 -11.02 9.02 -8.86
N GLY A 74 -10.70 9.65 -7.74
CA GLY A 74 -11.04 11.01 -7.43
C GLY A 74 -12.18 11.21 -6.42
N ASN A 75 -12.84 10.15 -5.98
CA ASN A 75 -13.88 10.24 -4.97
C ASN A 75 -13.45 9.64 -3.64
N GLU A 76 -12.17 9.28 -3.51
CA GLU A 76 -11.65 8.66 -2.29
C GLU A 76 -11.65 9.66 -1.12
N PRO A 77 -12.06 9.22 0.08
CA PRO A 77 -12.12 10.08 1.25
C PRO A 77 -10.73 10.56 1.71
N TYR A 78 -9.67 9.83 1.36
CA TYR A 78 -8.28 10.12 1.70
C TYR A 78 -7.52 10.92 0.64
N ARG A 79 -8.18 11.30 -0.46
CA ARG A 79 -7.53 11.89 -1.65
C ARG A 79 -6.70 13.15 -1.31
N ASN A 80 -7.21 14.01 -0.43
CA ASN A 80 -6.53 15.27 -0.08
C ASN A 80 -5.38 15.06 0.91
N ASP A 81 -5.43 13.98 1.69
CA ASP A 81 -4.45 13.69 2.74
C ASP A 81 -3.41 12.66 2.30
N ILE A 82 -3.54 12.11 1.08
CA ILE A 82 -2.72 10.99 0.61
C ILE A 82 -1.22 11.32 0.54
N VAL A 83 -0.87 12.58 0.25
CA VAL A 83 0.54 13.01 0.19
C VAL A 83 1.12 13.20 1.59
N ASP A 84 0.35 13.78 2.51
CA ASP A 84 0.71 13.86 3.93
C ASP A 84 0.89 12.44 4.53
N LEU A 85 -0.01 11.51 4.17
CA LEU A 85 0.06 10.11 4.59
C LEU A 85 1.29 9.41 4.00
N LEU A 86 1.58 9.66 2.72
CA LEU A 86 2.78 9.14 2.07
C LEU A 86 4.05 9.62 2.79
N GLU A 87 4.12 10.90 3.16
CA GLU A 87 5.28 11.46 3.87
C GLU A 87 5.52 10.74 5.20
N ASP A 88 4.48 10.60 6.03
CA ASP A 88 4.54 9.88 7.30
C ASP A 88 4.90 8.39 7.10
N LEU A 89 4.33 7.75 6.06
CA LEU A 89 4.62 6.37 5.73
C LEU A 89 6.07 6.17 5.27
N MET A 90 6.56 7.04 4.38
CA MET A 90 7.94 6.99 3.90
C MET A 90 8.93 7.27 5.03
N SER A 91 8.56 8.15 5.98
CA SER A 91 9.35 8.35 7.19
C SER A 91 9.45 7.07 8.02
N HIS A 92 8.31 6.43 8.29
CA HIS A 92 8.28 5.15 9.00
C HIS A 92 9.09 4.07 8.28
N ILE A 93 8.98 3.97 6.96
CA ILE A 93 9.72 3.00 6.15
C ILE A 93 11.22 3.24 6.28
N GLY A 94 11.68 4.49 6.16
CA GLY A 94 13.11 4.78 6.26
C GLY A 94 13.67 4.44 7.65
N GLU A 95 12.92 4.69 8.71
CA GLU A 95 13.31 4.33 10.08
C GLU A 95 13.36 2.81 10.26
N ALA A 96 12.33 2.09 9.79
CA ALA A 96 12.25 0.64 9.88
C ALA A 96 13.36 -0.07 9.07
N GLU A 97 13.77 0.53 7.96
CA GLU A 97 14.84 0.02 7.09
C GLU A 97 16.24 0.54 7.50
N GLY A 98 16.34 1.46 8.47
CA GLY A 98 17.60 2.06 8.91
C GLY A 98 18.29 2.93 7.86
N LEU A 99 17.52 3.67 7.05
CA LEU A 99 18.03 4.44 5.92
C LEU A 99 18.48 5.84 6.34
N SER A 100 19.77 6.13 6.18
CA SER A 100 20.35 7.44 6.51
C SER A 100 19.96 8.56 5.56
N THR A 101 19.49 8.22 4.35
CA THR A 101 19.12 9.17 3.27
C THR A 101 17.62 9.51 3.25
N GLN A 102 16.85 9.01 4.21
CA GLN A 102 15.39 9.25 4.30
C GLN A 102 15.01 10.73 4.29
N TRP A 103 15.86 11.63 4.77
CA TRP A 103 15.60 13.08 4.74
C TRP A 103 15.42 13.62 3.32
N GLU A 104 16.09 13.02 2.32
CA GLU A 104 15.95 13.38 0.90
C GLU A 104 14.53 13.12 0.40
N TRP A 105 13.84 12.12 0.98
CA TRP A 105 12.46 11.80 0.63
C TRP A 105 11.50 12.87 1.10
N THR A 106 11.66 13.36 2.33
CA THR A 106 10.83 14.47 2.84
C THR A 106 10.95 15.70 1.93
N THR A 107 12.18 16.07 1.55
CA THR A 107 12.39 17.19 0.62
C THR A 107 11.75 16.95 -0.74
N ALA A 108 11.91 15.75 -1.30
CA ALA A 108 11.32 15.41 -2.59
C ALA A 108 9.79 15.37 -2.56
N ILE A 109 9.20 14.88 -1.46
CA ILE A 109 7.75 14.82 -1.29
C ILE A 109 7.16 16.22 -1.16
N ASP A 110 7.79 17.08 -0.35
CA ASP A 110 7.36 18.47 -0.20
C ASP A 110 7.41 19.24 -1.52
N ALA A 111 8.54 19.16 -2.24
CA ALA A 111 8.69 19.76 -3.57
C ALA A 111 7.71 19.16 -4.62
N GLY A 112 7.33 17.89 -4.44
CA GLY A 112 6.44 17.15 -5.33
C GLY A 112 4.94 17.41 -5.11
N ARG A 113 4.53 18.05 -4.02
CA ARG A 113 3.11 18.32 -3.69
C ARG A 113 2.37 19.06 -4.81
N ASP A 114 2.97 20.10 -5.37
CA ASP A 114 2.37 20.86 -6.48
C ASP A 114 2.31 20.03 -7.77
N ALA A 115 3.30 19.20 -8.02
CA ALA A 115 3.30 18.30 -9.18
C ALA A 115 2.20 17.25 -9.07
N PHE A 116 1.97 16.72 -7.87
CA PHE A 116 0.84 15.83 -7.58
C PHE A 116 -0.50 16.51 -7.85
N ASN A 117 -0.70 17.74 -7.35
CA ASN A 117 -1.94 18.47 -7.57
C ASN A 117 -2.20 18.75 -9.06
N ARG A 118 -1.16 19.08 -9.83
CA ARG A 118 -1.26 19.23 -11.29
C ARG A 118 -1.64 17.91 -11.97
N GLY A 119 -0.97 16.82 -11.63
CA GLY A 119 -1.27 15.49 -12.17
C GLY A 119 -2.69 15.02 -11.80
N LEU A 120 -3.19 15.40 -10.63
CA LEU A 120 -4.54 15.07 -10.18
C LEU A 120 -5.63 15.86 -10.93
N ALA A 121 -5.32 17.08 -11.35
CA ALA A 121 -6.19 17.93 -12.15
C ALA A 121 -6.21 17.54 -13.65
N ASP A 122 -5.23 16.76 -14.11
CA ASP A 122 -5.15 16.28 -15.48
C ASP A 122 -6.27 15.24 -15.75
N PRO A 123 -7.15 15.48 -16.76
CA PRO A 123 -8.21 14.55 -17.13
C PRO A 123 -7.68 13.24 -17.76
N ASP A 124 -6.50 13.26 -18.38
CA ASP A 124 -5.88 12.13 -19.08
C ASP A 124 -4.87 11.37 -18.21
N ARG A 125 -4.72 11.73 -16.93
CA ARG A 125 -3.75 11.12 -16.00
C ARG A 125 -3.78 9.60 -15.94
N SER A 126 -4.95 8.98 -16.11
CA SER A 126 -5.10 7.52 -16.10
C SER A 126 -4.41 6.83 -17.30
N MET A 127 -4.07 7.57 -18.36
CA MET A 127 -3.34 7.07 -19.53
C MET A 127 -1.82 7.20 -19.39
N LEU A 128 -1.33 7.94 -18.40
CA LEU A 128 0.09 8.23 -18.19
C LEU A 128 0.80 7.18 -17.33
N ALA A 129 0.05 6.41 -16.53
CA ALA A 129 0.60 5.34 -15.71
C ALA A 129 0.56 3.98 -16.43
N PRO A 130 1.48 3.06 -16.09
CA PRO A 130 1.42 1.68 -16.58
C PRO A 130 0.04 1.06 -16.29
N PRO A 131 -0.39 0.08 -17.12
CA PRO A 131 -1.71 -0.55 -16.99
C PRO A 131 -1.95 -1.02 -15.55
N ARG A 132 -3.18 -0.91 -15.07
CA ARG A 132 -3.47 -1.23 -13.68
C ARG A 132 -3.18 -2.69 -13.40
N HIS A 133 -2.12 -2.96 -12.63
CA HIS A 133 -2.02 -4.22 -11.91
C HIS A 133 -3.11 -4.17 -10.85
N GLU A 134 -4.17 -4.95 -11.03
CA GLU A 134 -5.15 -5.11 -9.97
C GLU A 134 -4.40 -5.66 -8.76
N PRO A 135 -4.63 -5.15 -7.53
CA PRO A 135 -4.06 -5.79 -6.36
C PRO A 135 -4.45 -7.26 -6.47
N ASP A 136 -3.44 -8.14 -6.51
CA ASP A 136 -3.60 -9.59 -6.47
C ASP A 136 -4.29 -9.87 -5.13
N ARG A 137 -5.61 -9.69 -5.11
CA ARG A 137 -6.51 -10.24 -4.13
C ARG A 137 -6.39 -11.73 -4.38
N ARG A 138 -5.26 -12.31 -3.99
CA ARG A 138 -5.13 -13.75 -3.84
C ARG A 138 -6.30 -14.06 -2.93
N PRO A 139 -7.38 -14.68 -3.43
CA PRO A 139 -8.40 -15.14 -2.51
C PRO A 139 -7.63 -16.02 -1.55
N ALA A 140 -7.68 -15.72 -0.24
CA ALA A 140 -7.07 -16.57 0.78
C ALA A 140 -7.34 -18.00 0.35
N ALA A 141 -6.26 -18.74 0.01
CA ALA A 141 -6.35 -19.91 -0.87
C ALA A 141 -7.57 -20.72 -0.44
N LYS A 142 -8.61 -20.80 -1.29
CA LYS A 142 -9.87 -21.44 -0.93
C LYS A 142 -9.53 -22.85 -0.51
N ILE A 143 -9.51 -23.08 0.80
CA ILE A 143 -9.12 -24.37 1.35
C ILE A 143 -10.08 -25.41 0.77
N GLY A 144 -9.54 -26.38 0.03
CA GLY A 144 -10.35 -27.38 -0.61
C GLY A 144 -11.15 -28.13 0.44
N ARG A 145 -12.43 -28.42 0.18
CA ARG A 145 -13.26 -29.23 1.11
C ARG A 145 -12.56 -30.52 1.56
N ASN A 146 -11.67 -31.09 0.74
CA ASN A 146 -10.96 -32.32 1.05
C ASN A 146 -9.54 -32.15 1.61
N ASP A 147 -9.01 -30.92 1.68
CA ASP A 147 -7.68 -30.64 2.24
C ASP A 147 -7.60 -30.91 3.74
N PRO A 148 -6.41 -31.22 4.29
CA PRO A 148 -6.22 -31.32 5.73
C PRO A 148 -6.61 -30.02 6.43
N CYS A 149 -7.30 -30.15 7.56
CA CYS A 149 -7.86 -29.02 8.28
C CYS A 149 -6.76 -28.27 9.05
N PRO A 150 -6.67 -26.93 8.93
CA PRO A 150 -5.59 -26.13 9.50
C PRO A 150 -5.64 -26.04 11.03
N CYS A 151 -6.70 -26.52 11.68
CA CYS A 151 -6.79 -26.59 13.15
C CYS A 151 -5.94 -27.72 13.77
N GLY A 152 -5.18 -28.47 12.97
CA GLY A 152 -4.29 -29.53 13.46
C GLY A 152 -5.00 -30.85 13.79
N SER A 153 -6.29 -31.00 13.46
CA SER A 153 -7.07 -32.20 13.78
C SER A 153 -6.74 -33.43 12.93
N GLY A 154 -5.93 -33.28 11.87
CA GLY A 154 -5.64 -34.35 10.90
C GLY A 154 -6.82 -34.72 9.98
N ASN A 155 -8.00 -34.13 10.18
CA ASN A 155 -9.20 -34.40 9.39
C ASN A 155 -9.28 -33.55 8.12
N LYS A 156 -10.06 -33.98 7.14
CA LYS A 156 -10.40 -33.15 5.96
C LYS A 156 -11.25 -31.94 6.39
N TYR A 157 -11.02 -30.77 5.81
CA TYR A 157 -11.70 -29.51 6.15
C TYR A 157 -13.24 -29.65 6.16
N LYS A 158 -13.82 -30.35 5.18
CA LYS A 158 -15.28 -30.63 5.10
C LYS A 158 -15.85 -31.43 6.28
N ARG A 159 -15.01 -32.16 7.01
CA ARG A 159 -15.40 -33.00 8.16
C ARG A 159 -15.00 -32.39 9.50
N CYS A 160 -14.36 -31.22 9.49
CA CYS A 160 -13.90 -30.54 10.69
C CYS A 160 -14.50 -29.13 10.73
N CYS A 161 -13.70 -28.09 10.50
CA CYS A 161 -14.13 -26.70 10.66
C CYS A 161 -15.26 -26.25 9.74
N LEU A 162 -15.51 -26.94 8.61
CA LEU A 162 -16.61 -26.57 7.71
C LEU A 162 -18.00 -26.99 8.21
N ARG A 163 -18.10 -27.94 9.14
CA ARG A 163 -19.38 -28.46 9.65
C ARG A 163 -19.90 -27.76 10.91
N LEU A 164 -19.16 -26.80 11.44
CA LEU A 164 -19.51 -26.07 12.68
C LEU A 164 -20.55 -24.95 12.47
N GLY A 165 -21.33 -24.99 11.38
CA GLY A 165 -22.30 -23.95 11.00
C GLY A 165 -23.76 -24.41 10.87
N ASP A 166 -24.10 -25.64 11.29
CA ASP A 166 -25.48 -26.12 11.33
C ASP A 166 -25.81 -26.52 12.78
N GLY A 167 -26.36 -25.57 13.52
CA GLY A 167 -26.92 -25.70 14.85
C GLY A 167 -27.83 -24.52 15.13
#